data_AF-A0A176VLB1-F1
#
_entry.id   AF-A0A176VLB1-F1
#
_cell.length_a   1.000
_cell.length_b   1.000
_cell.length_c   1.000
_cell.angle_alpha   90.00
_cell.angle_beta   90.00
_cell.angle_gamma   90.00
#
_symmetry.space_group_name_H-M   'P 1'
#
loop_
_entity.id
_entity.type
_entity.pdbx_description
1 polymer ?
#
loop_
_entity_poly.entity_id
_entity_poly.type
_entity_poly.pdbx_seq_one_letter_code
_entity_poly.pdbx_strand_id
1 'polypeptide(L)'
;MESVVVFRGNLVSCWEKGCPTAATSVSSSSSSRVAFNALPAASAKPRKLGIQCKVQKFSTQRTSAQATDVQQTGHGVEMEAESSGSKSTWESHTQVYEYTSAANPVLKAIPILGLHPCDHRSGPSRISTLDLSEQMEIDGYAASSPNLLASFLRVCTGESLTTSATATSQAFYVIHGEGKTRTGFGDIEWKTGDLFVIPGTEAETECTHFCFNDDKENTGGAGLYWVHDSPLLAYLGVVPKSKQFEPTFYSWEYLMANMEKVRLEEGAHERNRMGILLGNTATPQTKTLSHTLWSLLNVLPAGQMQKPHRHSSTALDLAIHAAPGTYTLMGETLDMNGKIIDPIRVDWETGAMFVTPPRWWHSHHNDSNEEAWVLPMQDAGLYTYQRTLDIRFSDNEVQLMKKNILR
;
A
#
# COMPACT_ATOMS: atom_id res chain seq x y z
N MET A 1 19.27 28.42 22.98
CA MET A 1 19.90 27.14 23.32
C MET A 1 18.89 26.33 24.10
N GLU A 2 18.03 25.60 23.40
CA GLU A 2 17.23 24.53 24.01
C GLU A 2 17.29 23.34 23.04
N SER A 3 17.91 22.28 23.54
CA SER A 3 18.22 21.05 22.83
C SER A 3 16.97 20.19 22.73
N VAL A 4 16.43 20.06 21.51
CA VAL A 4 15.43 19.05 21.19
C VAL A 4 16.13 17.70 21.10
N VAL A 5 15.93 16.87 22.13
CA VAL A 5 16.37 15.48 22.15
C VAL A 5 15.41 14.69 21.28
N VAL A 6 15.80 14.41 20.04
CA VAL A 6 15.10 13.47 19.15
C VAL A 6 15.45 12.05 19.61
N PHE A 7 14.46 11.34 20.16
CA PHE A 7 14.57 9.90 20.38
C PHE A 7 14.61 9.20 19.02
N ARG A 8 15.82 8.79 18.60
CA ARG A 8 16.03 7.86 17.49
C ARG A 8 15.63 6.46 17.95
N GLY A 9 14.41 6.04 17.62
CA GLY A 9 14.04 4.63 17.63
C GLY A 9 14.67 3.94 16.41
N ASN A 10 15.52 2.94 16.65
CA ASN A 10 16.02 2.06 15.59
C ASN A 10 14.84 1.28 14.98
N LEU A 11 14.27 1.77 13.89
CA LEU A 11 13.42 1.00 12.97
C LEU A 11 14.30 0.40 11.87
N VAL A 12 15.14 -0.56 12.24
CA VAL A 12 15.85 -1.43 11.29
C VAL A 12 15.84 -2.84 11.87
N SER A 13 14.75 -3.58 11.68
CA SER A 13 14.79 -5.04 11.85
C SER A 13 13.64 -5.83 11.19
N CYS A 14 12.83 -5.26 10.28
CA CYS A 14 11.74 -6.02 9.63
C CYS A 14 12.07 -6.55 8.22
N TRP A 15 13.33 -6.44 7.78
CA TRP A 15 13.76 -6.83 6.42
C TRP A 15 14.65 -8.08 6.35
N GLU A 16 14.86 -8.80 7.47
CA GLU A 16 15.82 -9.93 7.54
C GLU A 16 15.20 -11.33 7.62
N LYS A 17 13.97 -11.55 7.13
CA LYS A 17 13.42 -12.91 7.00
C LYS A 17 13.13 -13.26 5.55
N GLY A 18 14.19 -13.57 4.81
CA GLY A 18 14.07 -14.24 3.53
C GLY A 18 13.34 -15.57 3.62
N CYS A 19 12.75 -16.02 2.51
CA CYS A 19 12.03 -17.27 2.41
C CYS A 19 12.90 -18.47 2.81
N PRO A 20 12.38 -19.45 3.59
CA PRO A 20 13.05 -20.74 3.74
C PRO A 20 13.06 -21.46 2.39
N THR A 21 14.25 -21.68 1.83
CA THR A 21 14.43 -22.49 0.62
C THR A 21 14.16 -23.96 0.95
N ALA A 22 13.31 -24.62 0.16
CA ALA A 22 13.11 -26.05 0.23
C ALA A 22 14.37 -26.75 -0.28
N ALA A 23 15.15 -27.34 0.63
CA ALA A 23 16.30 -28.15 0.27
C ALA A 23 15.84 -29.46 -0.39
N THR A 24 16.15 -29.62 -1.67
CA THR A 24 16.08 -30.90 -2.38
C THR A 24 17.19 -31.82 -1.89
N SER A 25 16.82 -32.91 -1.23
CA SER A 25 17.75 -33.94 -0.77
C SER A 25 18.25 -34.79 -1.94
N VAL A 26 19.52 -34.67 -2.30
CA VAL A 26 20.24 -35.67 -3.10
C VAL A 26 21.14 -36.47 -2.17
N SER A 27 20.89 -37.77 -2.08
CA SER A 27 21.68 -38.72 -1.32
C SER A 27 22.99 -39.04 -2.03
N SER A 28 24.12 -38.82 -1.37
CA SER A 28 25.34 -39.56 -1.66
C SER A 28 26.14 -39.80 -0.37
N SER A 29 26.54 -41.06 -0.22
CA SER A 29 27.30 -41.61 0.88
C SER A 29 28.78 -41.22 0.77
N SER A 30 29.39 -40.78 1.87
CA SER A 30 30.71 -41.25 2.28
C SER A 30 31.11 -40.71 3.65
N SER A 31 31.77 -41.60 4.37
CA SER A 31 32.25 -41.52 5.74
C SER A 31 33.38 -40.51 5.97
N SER A 32 33.34 -39.78 7.08
CA SER A 32 34.47 -39.67 8.02
C SER A 32 34.07 -38.92 9.29
N ARG A 33 34.46 -39.49 10.43
CA ARG A 33 34.23 -38.98 11.79
C ARG A 33 35.26 -37.91 12.12
N VAL A 34 34.85 -36.76 12.63
CA VAL A 34 35.62 -35.98 13.62
C VAL A 34 34.64 -35.41 14.64
N ALA A 35 34.86 -35.75 15.91
CA ALA A 35 34.10 -35.31 17.05
C ALA A 35 34.50 -33.89 17.47
N PHE A 36 33.53 -33.05 17.81
CA PHE A 36 33.75 -31.87 18.65
C PHE A 36 32.78 -31.88 19.82
N ASN A 37 33.36 -31.72 21.00
CA ASN A 37 32.73 -31.81 22.31
C ASN A 37 31.67 -30.71 22.53
N ALA A 38 30.53 -31.12 23.08
CA ALA A 38 29.57 -30.25 23.73
C ALA A 38 29.93 -30.09 25.23
N LEU A 39 29.86 -28.86 25.75
CA LEU A 39 29.74 -28.55 27.18
C LEU A 39 28.85 -27.29 27.37
N PRO A 40 28.21 -27.11 28.55
CA PRO A 40 26.79 -26.80 28.62
C PRO A 40 26.42 -25.36 29.00
N ALA A 41 25.11 -25.13 28.97
CA ALA A 41 24.35 -23.93 29.33
C ALA A 41 24.71 -23.28 30.68
N ALA A 42 24.63 -21.94 30.72
CA ALA A 42 24.48 -21.16 31.93
C ALA A 42 23.25 -20.25 31.82
N SER A 43 22.26 -20.53 32.65
CA SER A 43 21.06 -19.74 32.87
C SER A 43 21.35 -18.50 33.71
N ALA A 44 20.88 -17.33 33.28
CA ALA A 44 20.75 -16.17 34.17
C ALA A 44 19.49 -15.37 33.82
N LYS A 45 18.45 -15.51 34.65
CA LYS A 45 17.29 -14.60 34.69
C LYS A 45 17.69 -13.33 35.46
N PRO A 46 17.25 -12.14 35.04
CA PRO A 46 17.04 -11.05 35.97
C PRO A 46 15.55 -10.75 36.21
N ARG A 47 15.31 -10.38 37.46
CA ARG A 47 14.07 -10.14 38.20
C ARG A 47 13.13 -9.10 37.57
N LYS A 48 11.82 -9.40 37.58
CA LYS A 48 10.74 -8.42 37.45
C LYS A 48 10.67 -7.57 38.72
N LEU A 49 10.81 -6.25 38.58
CA LEU A 49 10.42 -5.26 39.58
C LEU A 49 9.04 -4.73 39.17
N GLY A 50 8.02 -5.10 39.94
CA GLY A 50 6.67 -4.57 39.80
C GLY A 50 6.55 -3.26 40.57
N ILE A 51 6.15 -2.19 39.86
CA ILE A 51 5.70 -0.95 40.49
C ILE A 51 4.22 -0.81 40.15
N GLN A 52 3.38 -1.00 41.16
CA GLN A 52 1.96 -0.68 41.13
C GLN A 52 1.79 0.82 41.38
N CYS A 53 1.21 1.55 40.43
CA CYS A 53 0.77 2.92 40.63
C CYS A 53 -0.75 2.93 40.87
N LYS A 54 -1.17 3.30 42.09
CA LYS A 54 -2.58 3.52 42.46
C LYS A 54 -3.04 4.87 41.90
N VAL A 55 -4.13 4.87 41.13
CA VAL A 55 -4.86 6.10 40.77
C VAL A 55 -6.17 6.12 41.55
N GLN A 56 -6.32 7.10 42.44
CA GLN A 56 -7.54 7.39 43.17
C GLN A 56 -8.54 8.14 42.26
N LYS A 57 -9.77 7.62 42.17
CA LYS A 57 -10.93 8.30 41.57
C LYS A 57 -11.50 9.30 42.60
N PHE A 58 -11.63 10.56 42.23
CA PHE A 58 -12.44 11.54 42.96
C PHE A 58 -13.82 11.65 42.31
N SER A 59 -14.87 11.32 43.07
CA SER A 59 -16.27 11.61 42.75
C SER A 59 -16.73 12.79 43.59
N THR A 60 -17.22 13.86 42.96
CA THR A 60 -17.88 14.97 43.66
C THR A 60 -19.39 14.84 43.50
N GLN A 61 -20.06 14.43 44.58
CA GLN A 61 -21.51 14.54 44.76
C GLN A 61 -21.88 16.01 45.00
N ARG A 62 -22.87 16.53 44.26
CA ARG A 62 -23.54 17.80 44.57
C ARG A 62 -24.74 17.54 45.48
N THR A 63 -24.80 18.26 46.58
CA THR A 63 -25.93 18.34 47.52
C THR A 63 -27.08 19.16 46.94
N SER A 64 -28.29 18.64 47.11
CA SER A 64 -29.57 19.26 46.80
C SER A 64 -30.04 20.19 47.94
N ALA A 65 -30.76 21.25 47.58
CA ALA A 65 -31.62 22.02 48.49
C ALA A 65 -33.01 22.15 47.85
N GLN A 66 -34.03 21.78 48.62
CA GLN A 66 -35.45 21.79 48.28
C GLN A 66 -36.09 23.18 48.45
N ALA A 67 -37.11 23.49 47.66
CA ALA A 67 -38.20 24.41 48.03
C ALA A 67 -39.51 24.05 47.28
N THR A 68 -40.41 23.41 48.04
CA THR A 68 -41.88 23.54 48.10
C THR A 68 -42.75 23.80 46.85
N ASP A 69 -43.41 22.71 46.43
CA ASP A 69 -44.85 22.48 46.15
C ASP A 69 -45.85 23.65 46.00
N VAL A 70 -46.54 23.68 44.85
CA VAL A 70 -47.98 24.04 44.70
C VAL A 70 -48.58 23.19 43.58
N GLN A 71 -49.55 22.34 43.92
CA GLN A 71 -50.36 21.56 42.99
C GLN A 71 -51.35 22.43 42.21
N GLN A 72 -51.47 22.19 40.90
CA GLN A 72 -52.73 22.37 40.18
C GLN A 72 -52.89 21.30 39.10
N THR A 73 -53.99 20.57 39.20
CA THR A 73 -54.44 19.49 38.32
C THR A 73 -55.00 20.03 37.00
N GLY A 74 -54.58 19.44 35.88
CA GLY A 74 -55.22 19.64 34.57
C GLY A 74 -54.89 18.49 33.63
N HIS A 75 -55.89 17.69 33.30
CA HIS A 75 -55.82 16.71 32.21
C HIS A 75 -55.58 17.43 30.88
N GLY A 76 -54.50 17.08 30.19
CA GLY A 76 -54.20 17.58 28.85
C GLY A 76 -53.30 16.59 28.13
N VAL A 77 -53.90 15.85 27.19
CA VAL A 77 -53.33 15.25 25.97
C VAL A 77 -51.88 14.79 26.07
N GLU A 78 -51.66 13.47 26.05
CA GLU A 78 -50.39 12.87 25.63
C GLU A 78 -50.09 13.36 24.20
N MET A 79 -49.30 14.43 24.10
CA MET A 79 -48.49 14.65 22.92
C MET A 79 -47.30 13.70 23.03
N GLU A 80 -47.21 12.77 22.10
CA GLU A 80 -45.96 12.08 21.81
C GLU A 80 -44.88 13.15 21.65
N ALA A 81 -43.95 13.21 22.59
CA ALA A 81 -42.81 14.08 22.52
C ALA A 81 -41.90 13.57 21.40
N GLU A 82 -42.14 14.06 20.18
CA GLU A 82 -41.18 13.97 19.08
C GLU A 82 -39.80 14.44 19.61
N SER A 83 -38.80 13.62 19.33
CA SER A 83 -37.48 13.64 19.95
C SER A 83 -36.85 15.04 20.00
N SER A 84 -36.79 15.62 21.20
CA SER A 84 -36.09 16.88 21.50
C SER A 84 -34.55 16.73 21.55
N GLY A 85 -33.99 15.83 20.75
CA GLY A 85 -32.54 15.65 20.63
C GLY A 85 -31.99 16.43 19.45
N SER A 86 -31.98 17.76 19.48
CA SER A 86 -31.64 18.51 18.24
C SER A 86 -30.56 19.58 18.34
N LYS A 87 -30.09 19.97 19.53
CA LYS A 87 -28.98 20.94 19.61
C LYS A 87 -27.91 20.56 20.63
N SER A 88 -28.30 20.29 21.87
CA SER A 88 -27.35 19.91 22.94
C SER A 88 -26.55 18.64 22.60
N THR A 89 -27.21 17.65 21.98
CA THR A 89 -26.54 16.43 21.52
C THR A 89 -25.53 16.73 20.42
N TRP A 90 -25.88 17.54 19.43
CA TRP A 90 -24.97 17.89 18.33
C TRP A 90 -23.80 18.76 18.79
N GLU A 91 -24.05 19.69 19.71
CA GLU A 91 -23.01 20.50 20.35
C GLU A 91 -22.01 19.63 21.13
N SER A 92 -22.46 18.53 21.75
CA SER A 92 -21.56 17.58 22.43
C SER A 92 -20.62 16.83 21.47
N HIS A 93 -20.93 16.82 20.17
CA HIS A 93 -20.11 16.27 19.09
C HIS A 93 -19.32 17.34 18.32
N THR A 94 -19.39 18.61 18.74
CA THR A 94 -18.72 19.72 18.06
C THR A 94 -17.40 20.05 18.74
N GLN A 95 -16.36 20.27 17.93
CA GLN A 95 -15.05 20.71 18.41
C GLN A 95 -14.54 21.87 17.55
N VAL A 96 -13.90 22.85 18.18
CA VAL A 96 -13.30 24.02 17.53
C VAL A 96 -11.83 24.07 17.89
N TYR A 97 -10.99 24.33 16.89
CA TYR A 97 -9.55 24.44 17.04
C TYR A 97 -9.10 25.87 16.74
N GLU A 98 -8.02 26.31 17.37
CA GLU A 98 -7.34 27.53 16.98
C GLU A 98 -6.58 27.27 15.67
N TYR A 99 -6.79 28.14 14.68
CA TYR A 99 -6.35 27.93 13.30
C TYR A 99 -4.85 27.66 13.18
N THR A 100 -4.01 28.50 13.79
CA THR A 100 -2.54 28.41 13.65
C THR A 100 -2.00 27.07 14.14
N SER A 101 -2.58 26.55 15.22
CA SER A 101 -2.20 25.27 15.81
C SER A 101 -2.73 24.04 15.06
N ALA A 102 -3.79 24.17 14.24
CA ALA A 102 -4.52 23.02 13.69
C ALA A 102 -4.66 23.01 12.16
N ALA A 103 -4.36 24.09 11.44
CA ALA A 103 -4.56 24.18 10.00
C ALA A 103 -3.67 23.23 9.17
N ASN A 104 -2.56 22.75 9.75
CA ASN A 104 -1.67 21.77 9.12
C ASN A 104 -1.37 20.63 10.12
N PRO A 105 -2.32 19.70 10.31
CA PRO A 105 -2.17 18.62 11.27
C PRO A 105 -1.02 17.69 10.84
N VAL A 106 -0.25 17.23 11.82
CA VAL A 106 0.78 16.21 11.61
C VAL A 106 0.14 14.84 11.77
N LEU A 107 0.04 14.10 10.66
CA LEU A 107 -0.45 12.72 10.64
C LEU A 107 0.72 11.74 10.77
N LYS A 108 0.43 10.50 11.19
CA LYS A 108 1.42 9.43 11.16
C LYS A 108 1.86 9.14 9.73
N ALA A 109 3.16 8.89 9.57
CA ALA A 109 3.72 8.57 8.27
C ALA A 109 3.29 7.18 7.82
N ILE A 110 3.17 7.01 6.51
CA ILE A 110 2.96 5.68 5.91
C ILE A 110 4.30 4.93 5.97
N PRO A 111 4.38 3.76 6.61
CA PRO A 111 5.65 3.06 6.79
C PRO A 111 6.12 2.39 5.50
N ILE A 112 7.45 2.30 5.34
CA ILE A 112 8.09 1.58 4.23
C ILE A 112 8.13 0.08 4.57
N LEU A 113 7.00 -0.58 4.34
CA LEU A 113 6.80 -2.02 4.52
C LEU A 113 6.28 -2.64 3.21
N GLY A 114 6.17 -3.96 3.18
CA GLY A 114 5.86 -4.69 1.95
C GLY A 114 5.41 -6.12 2.21
N LEU A 115 5.03 -6.81 1.13
CA LEU A 115 4.73 -8.24 1.12
C LEU A 115 5.84 -9.00 0.39
N HIS A 116 6.09 -10.23 0.80
CA HIS A 116 7.17 -11.06 0.27
C HIS A 116 6.66 -12.08 -0.76
N PRO A 117 7.53 -12.62 -1.63
CA PRO A 117 7.07 -13.55 -2.66
C PRO A 117 6.48 -14.85 -2.09
N CYS A 118 6.88 -15.27 -0.87
CA CYS A 118 6.28 -16.44 -0.21
C CYS A 118 4.77 -16.31 0.00
N ASP A 119 4.26 -15.07 0.08
CA ASP A 119 2.85 -14.78 0.30
C ASP A 119 1.96 -15.24 -0.87
N HIS A 120 2.52 -15.37 -2.07
CA HIS A 120 1.83 -15.90 -3.26
C HIS A 120 2.48 -17.16 -3.86
N ARG A 121 3.76 -17.44 -3.59
CA ARG A 121 4.50 -18.61 -4.16
C ARG A 121 4.35 -19.93 -3.39
N SER A 122 3.92 -19.90 -2.13
CA SER A 122 3.91 -21.11 -1.30
C SER A 122 2.75 -21.15 -0.31
N GLY A 123 2.46 -22.32 0.24
CA GLY A 123 1.39 -22.53 1.21
C GLY A 123 0.00 -22.76 0.57
N PRO A 124 -1.08 -22.73 1.36
CA PRO A 124 -2.44 -22.93 0.86
C PRO A 124 -2.96 -21.69 0.12
N SER A 125 -4.09 -21.87 -0.59
CA SER A 125 -4.86 -20.76 -1.14
C SER A 125 -5.26 -19.78 -0.03
N ARG A 126 -4.98 -18.49 -0.22
CA ARG A 126 -5.24 -17.45 0.78
C ARG A 126 -5.13 -16.04 0.19
N ILE A 127 -5.58 -15.07 0.98
CA ILE A 127 -5.32 -13.65 0.80
C ILE A 127 -4.29 -13.24 1.86
N SER A 128 -3.19 -12.64 1.44
CA SER A 128 -2.17 -12.05 2.31
C SER A 128 -2.22 -10.54 2.14
N THR A 129 -2.73 -9.81 3.12
CA THR A 129 -2.99 -8.36 3.03
C THR A 129 -1.92 -7.55 3.75
N LEU A 130 -1.45 -6.48 3.12
CA LEU A 130 -0.58 -5.48 3.76
C LEU A 130 -1.43 -4.48 4.53
N ASP A 131 -1.84 -4.85 5.74
CA ASP A 131 -2.56 -3.93 6.62
C ASP A 131 -1.59 -3.10 7.47
N LEU A 132 -1.57 -1.78 7.22
CA LEU A 132 -0.76 -0.77 7.89
C LEU A 132 -1.63 0.21 8.69
N SER A 133 -2.91 -0.11 8.91
CA SER A 133 -3.87 0.76 9.60
C SER A 133 -3.42 1.15 11.01
N GLU A 134 -2.90 0.21 11.79
CA GLU A 134 -2.38 0.46 13.14
C GLU A 134 -1.21 1.46 13.12
N GLN A 135 -0.27 1.31 12.17
CA GLN A 135 0.89 2.18 12.02
C GLN A 135 0.51 3.61 11.60
N MET A 136 -0.61 3.74 10.88
CA MET A 136 -1.15 5.02 10.42
C MET A 136 -2.20 5.63 11.38
N GLU A 137 -2.52 4.96 12.49
CA GLU A 137 -3.60 5.35 13.41
C GLU A 137 -4.97 5.47 12.70
N ILE A 138 -5.25 4.52 11.80
CA ILE A 138 -6.56 4.38 11.13
C ILE A 138 -7.36 3.31 11.85
N ASP A 139 -8.49 3.71 12.43
CA ASP A 139 -9.38 2.80 13.15
C ASP A 139 -10.52 2.28 12.26
N GLY A 140 -10.82 0.98 12.36
CA GLY A 140 -12.05 0.36 11.85
C GLY A 140 -11.96 -0.32 10.48
N TYR A 141 -10.86 -0.16 9.74
CA TYR A 141 -10.67 -0.84 8.45
C TYR A 141 -9.18 -1.01 8.10
N ALA A 142 -8.87 -2.04 7.30
CA ALA A 142 -7.51 -2.32 6.84
C ALA A 142 -7.08 -1.32 5.75
N ALA A 143 -5.80 -0.92 5.76
CA ALA A 143 -5.27 0.08 4.82
C ALA A 143 -3.76 -0.10 4.59
N SER A 144 -3.31 -0.21 3.34
CA SER A 144 -1.86 -0.15 3.00
C SER A 144 -1.40 1.30 2.81
N SER A 145 -2.32 2.17 2.42
CA SER A 145 -2.24 3.63 2.45
C SER A 145 -3.63 4.18 2.78
N PRO A 146 -3.79 5.47 3.10
CA PRO A 146 -5.10 6.04 3.41
C PRO A 146 -6.18 5.77 2.36
N ASN A 147 -5.77 5.64 1.09
CA ASN A 147 -6.70 5.46 -0.02
C ASN A 147 -6.73 4.04 -0.59
N LEU A 148 -5.69 3.21 -0.36
CA LEU A 148 -5.52 1.93 -1.05
C LEU A 148 -5.21 0.77 -0.10
N LEU A 149 -5.69 -0.42 -0.46
CA LEU A 149 -5.33 -1.69 0.16
C LEU A 149 -4.69 -2.60 -0.88
N ALA A 150 -3.52 -3.15 -0.55
CA ALA A 150 -2.80 -4.13 -1.36
C ALA A 150 -2.81 -5.50 -0.69
N SER A 151 -3.03 -6.53 -1.49
CA SER A 151 -2.97 -7.92 -1.08
C SER A 151 -2.34 -8.79 -2.15
N PHE A 152 -1.72 -9.88 -1.73
CA PHE A 152 -1.41 -11.01 -2.59
C PHE A 152 -2.48 -12.10 -2.46
N LEU A 153 -2.92 -12.61 -3.60
CA LEU A 153 -3.77 -13.78 -3.69
C LEU A 153 -2.91 -14.96 -4.08
N ARG A 154 -3.04 -16.06 -3.33
CA ARG A 154 -2.56 -17.37 -3.77
C ARG A 154 -3.77 -18.25 -4.06
N VAL A 155 -3.80 -18.87 -5.23
CA VAL A 155 -4.82 -19.84 -5.60
C VAL A 155 -4.11 -21.11 -6.07
N CYS A 156 -4.14 -22.17 -5.28
CA CYS A 156 -3.56 -23.46 -5.66
C CYS A 156 -4.27 -24.02 -6.90
N THR A 157 -3.53 -24.78 -7.71
CA THR A 157 -4.07 -25.39 -8.93
C THR A 157 -5.28 -26.27 -8.64
N GLY A 158 -6.37 -26.05 -9.39
CA GLY A 158 -7.65 -26.76 -9.22
C GLY A 158 -8.55 -26.19 -8.12
N GLU A 159 -8.09 -25.17 -7.38
CA GLU A 159 -8.88 -24.47 -6.36
C GLU A 159 -9.43 -23.14 -6.87
N SER A 160 -10.26 -22.52 -6.03
CA SER A 160 -10.79 -21.18 -6.23
C SER A 160 -10.70 -20.34 -4.97
N LEU A 161 -10.52 -19.04 -5.14
CA LEU A 161 -10.52 -18.05 -4.06
C LEU A 161 -11.43 -16.89 -4.43
N THR A 162 -12.31 -16.48 -3.51
CA THR A 162 -13.20 -15.33 -3.71
C THR A 162 -12.65 -14.10 -3.00
N THR A 163 -12.61 -12.98 -3.71
CA THR A 163 -12.34 -11.65 -3.17
C THR A 163 -13.61 -10.80 -3.22
N SER A 164 -13.72 -9.87 -2.27
CA SER A 164 -14.81 -8.89 -2.23
C SER A 164 -14.30 -7.62 -1.57
N ALA A 165 -14.60 -6.47 -2.16
CA ALA A 165 -14.25 -5.18 -1.61
C ALA A 165 -15.33 -4.14 -1.95
N THR A 166 -15.72 -3.35 -0.96
CA THR A 166 -16.49 -2.11 -1.18
C THR A 166 -15.55 -1.06 -1.75
N ALA A 167 -15.30 -1.13 -3.05
CA ALA A 167 -14.32 -0.32 -3.76
C ALA A 167 -14.96 0.24 -5.04
N THR A 168 -14.54 1.42 -5.49
CA THR A 168 -14.88 1.93 -6.83
C THR A 168 -14.00 1.34 -7.92
N SER A 169 -12.78 0.89 -7.58
CA SER A 169 -11.82 0.30 -8.52
C SER A 169 -11.05 -0.85 -7.88
N GLN A 170 -10.95 -1.97 -8.59
CA GLN A 170 -10.16 -3.15 -8.19
C GLN A 170 -9.22 -3.53 -9.33
N ALA A 171 -7.91 -3.50 -9.11
CA ALA A 171 -6.90 -3.91 -10.09
C ALA A 171 -6.26 -5.24 -9.67
N PHE A 172 -6.08 -6.13 -10.63
CA PHE A 172 -5.48 -7.45 -10.45
C PHE A 172 -4.37 -7.65 -11.49
N TYR A 173 -3.14 -7.82 -11.03
CA TYR A 173 -2.01 -8.22 -11.87
C TYR A 173 -1.64 -9.67 -11.61
N VAL A 174 -1.51 -10.49 -12.65
CA VAL A 174 -1.13 -11.90 -12.50
C VAL A 174 0.39 -12.00 -12.43
N ILE A 175 0.92 -12.28 -11.24
CA ILE A 175 2.36 -12.42 -10.99
C ILE A 175 2.87 -13.73 -11.60
N HIS A 176 2.12 -14.81 -11.44
CA HIS A 176 2.41 -16.14 -11.99
C HIS A 176 1.12 -17.00 -12.09
N GLY A 177 1.17 -18.04 -12.92
CA GLY A 177 0.08 -18.99 -13.15
C GLY A 177 -0.92 -18.61 -14.23
N GLU A 178 -1.92 -19.46 -14.45
CA GLU A 178 -3.02 -19.22 -15.39
C GLU A 178 -4.37 -19.70 -14.86
N GLY A 179 -5.42 -19.01 -15.28
CA GLY A 179 -6.74 -19.23 -14.69
C GLY A 179 -7.82 -18.33 -15.26
N LYS A 180 -8.88 -18.18 -14.46
CA LYS A 180 -10.03 -17.35 -14.81
C LYS A 180 -10.60 -16.66 -13.59
N THR A 181 -11.04 -15.42 -13.74
CA THR A 181 -11.85 -14.72 -12.75
C THR A 181 -13.29 -14.63 -13.23
N ARG A 182 -14.24 -15.03 -12.38
CA ARG A 182 -15.67 -14.79 -12.57
C ARG A 182 -16.10 -13.55 -11.81
N THR A 183 -16.78 -12.64 -12.50
CA THR A 183 -17.28 -11.38 -11.93
C THR A 183 -18.75 -11.17 -12.32
N GLY A 184 -19.41 -10.17 -11.72
CA GLY A 184 -20.73 -9.71 -12.16
C GLY A 184 -20.76 -9.20 -13.61
N PHE A 185 -19.61 -8.72 -14.11
CA PHE A 185 -19.46 -8.18 -15.46
C PHE A 185 -19.10 -9.24 -16.52
N GLY A 186 -18.90 -10.49 -16.10
CA GLY A 186 -18.48 -11.59 -16.97
C GLY A 186 -17.23 -12.33 -16.48
N ASP A 187 -16.86 -13.36 -17.24
CA ASP A 187 -15.69 -14.19 -16.99
C ASP A 187 -14.47 -13.66 -17.79
N ILE A 188 -13.30 -13.61 -17.15
CA ILE A 188 -12.03 -13.14 -17.74
C ILE A 188 -10.97 -14.22 -17.53
N GLU A 189 -10.44 -14.78 -18.62
CA GLU A 189 -9.27 -15.66 -18.59
C GLU A 189 -8.00 -14.82 -18.51
N TRP A 190 -7.02 -15.31 -17.76
CA TRP A 190 -5.78 -14.59 -17.50
C TRP A 190 -4.61 -15.55 -17.33
N LYS A 191 -3.40 -15.03 -17.56
CA LYS A 191 -2.13 -15.73 -17.36
C LYS A 191 -1.06 -14.75 -16.85
N THR A 192 0.10 -15.28 -16.46
CA THR A 192 1.27 -14.50 -16.03
C THR A 192 1.50 -13.26 -16.89
N GLY A 193 1.59 -12.10 -16.24
CA GLY A 193 1.85 -10.80 -16.86
C GLY A 193 0.60 -10.01 -17.26
N ASP A 194 -0.58 -10.62 -17.26
CA ASP A 194 -1.82 -9.91 -17.55
C ASP A 194 -2.24 -8.99 -16.39
N LEU A 195 -2.90 -7.88 -16.73
CA LEU A 195 -3.52 -6.95 -15.79
C LEU A 195 -4.99 -6.77 -16.17
N PHE A 196 -5.89 -6.81 -15.18
CA PHE A 196 -7.28 -6.41 -15.39
C PHE A 196 -7.80 -5.52 -14.28
N VAL A 197 -8.72 -4.62 -14.62
CA VAL A 197 -9.32 -3.67 -13.67
C VAL A 197 -10.83 -3.77 -13.75
N ILE A 198 -11.45 -4.01 -12.60
CA ILE A 198 -12.90 -4.15 -12.45
C ILE A 198 -13.45 -2.93 -11.71
N PRO A 199 -14.50 -2.28 -12.25
CA PRO A 199 -15.20 -1.22 -11.54
C PRO A 199 -16.09 -1.82 -10.43
N GLY A 200 -16.37 -1.06 -9.37
CA GLY A 200 -17.33 -1.49 -8.36
C GLY A 200 -18.71 -0.85 -8.51
N THR A 201 -19.73 -1.60 -8.09
CA THR A 201 -21.09 -1.10 -7.83
C THR A 201 -21.61 -1.72 -6.53
N GLU A 202 -22.76 -1.28 -6.03
CA GLU A 202 -23.41 -1.89 -4.87
C GLU A 202 -23.72 -3.38 -5.09
N ALA A 203 -24.01 -3.79 -6.33
CA ALA A 203 -24.38 -5.15 -6.68
C ALA A 203 -23.20 -6.02 -7.12
N GLU A 204 -22.07 -5.42 -7.51
CA GLU A 204 -20.97 -6.12 -8.18
C GLU A 204 -19.62 -5.77 -7.53
N THR A 205 -19.23 -6.59 -6.56
CA THR A 205 -17.97 -6.45 -5.81
C THR A 205 -17.21 -7.76 -5.68
N GLU A 206 -17.89 -8.90 -5.78
CA GLU A 206 -17.30 -10.23 -5.66
C GLU A 206 -16.61 -10.69 -6.94
N CYS A 207 -15.38 -11.18 -6.80
CA CYS A 207 -14.61 -11.81 -7.87
C CYS A 207 -14.17 -13.19 -7.40
N THR A 208 -14.51 -14.25 -8.14
CA THR A 208 -14.03 -15.61 -7.83
C THR A 208 -12.96 -16.02 -8.82
N HIS A 209 -11.75 -16.24 -8.31
CA HIS A 209 -10.55 -16.57 -9.07
C HIS A 209 -10.34 -18.08 -9.05
N PHE A 210 -10.18 -18.70 -10.21
CA PHE A 210 -9.90 -20.12 -10.39
C PHE A 210 -8.51 -20.28 -10.98
N CYS A 211 -7.69 -21.15 -10.40
CA CYS A 211 -6.38 -21.50 -10.97
C CYS A 211 -6.50 -22.82 -11.73
N PHE A 212 -6.12 -22.82 -13.01
CA PHE A 212 -6.19 -24.02 -13.84
C PHE A 212 -4.84 -24.69 -14.00
N ASN A 213 -3.79 -23.91 -14.19
CA ASN A 213 -2.43 -24.41 -14.20
C ASN A 213 -1.48 -23.43 -13.50
N ASP A 214 -0.40 -24.01 -13.01
CA ASP A 214 0.77 -23.27 -12.56
C ASP A 214 1.61 -22.87 -13.77
N ASP A 215 2.49 -21.87 -13.61
CA ASP A 215 3.37 -21.46 -14.69
C ASP A 215 4.75 -22.15 -14.62
N LYS A 216 5.71 -21.63 -15.37
CA LYS A 216 7.06 -22.19 -15.46
C LYS A 216 7.82 -22.17 -14.13
N GLU A 217 7.39 -21.38 -13.14
CA GLU A 217 8.03 -21.31 -11.82
C GLU A 217 7.70 -22.53 -10.93
N ASN A 218 6.71 -23.35 -11.30
CA ASN A 218 6.32 -24.57 -10.59
C ASN A 218 6.00 -24.31 -9.09
N THR A 219 5.21 -23.28 -8.81
CA THR A 219 4.81 -22.85 -7.46
C THR A 219 3.62 -23.62 -6.87
N GLY A 220 2.97 -24.49 -7.63
CA GLY A 220 1.76 -25.23 -7.28
C GLY A 220 0.47 -24.43 -7.35
N GLY A 221 0.45 -23.26 -8.00
CA GLY A 221 -0.74 -22.43 -8.14
C GLY A 221 -0.48 -21.12 -8.87
N ALA A 222 -1.43 -20.19 -8.78
CA ALA A 222 -1.32 -18.83 -9.30
C ALA A 222 -1.16 -17.81 -8.18
N GLY A 223 -0.45 -16.73 -8.50
CA GLY A 223 -0.22 -15.58 -7.64
C GLY A 223 -0.74 -14.31 -8.29
N LEU A 224 -1.65 -13.59 -7.64
CA LEU A 224 -2.16 -12.31 -8.15
C LEU A 224 -1.87 -11.18 -7.14
N TYR A 225 -1.52 -10.01 -7.67
CA TYR A 225 -1.44 -8.77 -6.92
C TYR A 225 -2.75 -8.00 -7.05
N TRP A 226 -3.45 -7.81 -5.93
CA TRP A 226 -4.76 -7.17 -5.88
C TRP A 226 -4.67 -5.85 -5.13
N VAL A 227 -5.07 -4.76 -5.79
CA VAL A 227 -5.10 -3.42 -5.21
C VAL A 227 -6.45 -2.75 -5.44
N HIS A 228 -7.03 -2.16 -4.41
CA HIS A 228 -8.32 -1.48 -4.50
C HIS A 228 -8.43 -0.27 -3.57
N ASP A 229 -9.42 0.59 -3.84
CA ASP A 229 -9.62 1.88 -3.16
C ASP A 229 -10.65 1.84 -2.01
N SER A 230 -10.94 0.65 -1.46
CA SER A 230 -11.91 0.54 -0.36
C SER A 230 -11.53 1.31 0.92
N PRO A 231 -10.24 1.53 1.28
CA PRO A 231 -9.92 2.37 2.43
C PRO A 231 -10.40 3.81 2.27
N LEU A 232 -10.36 4.37 1.06
CA LEU A 232 -10.93 5.68 0.77
C LEU A 232 -12.45 5.67 0.98
N LEU A 233 -13.14 4.64 0.51
CA LEU A 233 -14.60 4.53 0.66
C LEU A 233 -15.01 4.38 2.13
N ALA A 234 -14.24 3.61 2.90
CA ALA A 234 -14.43 3.45 4.34
C ALA A 234 -14.21 4.78 5.08
N TYR A 235 -13.15 5.52 4.74
CA TYR A 235 -12.90 6.87 5.28
C TYR A 235 -14.05 7.83 5.02
N LEU A 236 -14.61 7.80 3.81
CA LEU A 236 -15.73 8.65 3.40
C LEU A 236 -17.09 8.18 3.94
N GLY A 237 -17.19 6.93 4.41
CA GLY A 237 -18.45 6.30 4.82
C GLY A 237 -19.42 6.06 3.66
N VAL A 238 -18.91 5.72 2.46
CA VAL A 238 -19.73 5.57 1.25
C VAL A 238 -19.56 4.20 0.59
N VAL A 239 -20.55 3.80 -0.21
CA VAL A 239 -20.52 2.63 -1.09
C VAL A 239 -20.58 3.09 -2.55
N PRO A 240 -20.00 2.33 -3.50
CA PRO A 240 -20.02 2.71 -4.90
C PRO A 240 -21.43 2.57 -5.48
N LYS A 241 -22.10 3.70 -5.80
CA LYS A 241 -23.46 3.68 -6.35
C LYS A 241 -23.52 3.21 -7.82
N SER A 242 -22.52 3.55 -8.63
CA SER A 242 -22.51 3.27 -10.07
C SER A 242 -21.09 3.08 -10.58
N LYS A 243 -20.92 2.27 -11.63
CA LYS A 243 -19.63 2.09 -12.29
C LYS A 243 -19.18 3.39 -12.95
N GLN A 244 -17.90 3.74 -12.78
CA GLN A 244 -17.29 4.94 -13.37
C GLN A 244 -16.54 4.64 -14.68
N PHE A 245 -16.35 3.36 -14.99
CA PHE A 245 -15.67 2.86 -16.19
C PHE A 245 -16.18 1.45 -16.51
N GLU A 246 -15.88 0.94 -17.70
CA GLU A 246 -16.10 -0.47 -18.07
C GLU A 246 -14.87 -1.31 -17.68
N PRO A 247 -15.02 -2.62 -17.37
CA PRO A 247 -13.88 -3.50 -17.12
C PRO A 247 -12.79 -3.39 -18.18
N THR A 248 -11.53 -3.33 -17.77
CA THR A 248 -10.38 -3.26 -18.69
C THR A 248 -9.47 -4.47 -18.53
N PHE A 249 -8.83 -4.86 -19.63
CA PHE A 249 -7.90 -5.97 -19.70
C PHE A 249 -6.67 -5.55 -20.53
N TYR A 250 -5.49 -5.75 -19.99
CA TYR A 250 -4.20 -5.49 -20.62
C TYR A 250 -3.44 -6.81 -20.65
N SER A 251 -3.48 -7.49 -21.79
CA SER A 251 -2.73 -8.74 -21.93
C SER A 251 -1.22 -8.46 -21.92
N TRP A 252 -0.43 -9.43 -21.46
CA TRP A 252 1.02 -9.36 -21.50
C TRP A 252 1.54 -9.03 -22.90
N GLU A 253 0.96 -9.63 -23.95
CA GLU A 253 1.33 -9.34 -25.34
C GLU A 253 1.05 -7.90 -25.72
N TYR A 254 -0.10 -7.34 -25.31
CA TYR A 254 -0.43 -5.95 -25.57
C TYR A 254 0.54 -5.00 -24.86
N LEU A 255 0.85 -5.27 -23.60
CA LEU A 255 1.80 -4.49 -22.82
C LEU A 255 3.19 -4.52 -23.47
N MET A 256 3.69 -5.71 -23.80
CA MET A 256 5.00 -5.87 -24.41
C MET A 256 5.10 -5.28 -25.81
N ALA A 257 4.06 -5.42 -26.65
CA ALA A 257 4.04 -4.80 -27.96
C ALA A 257 4.10 -3.27 -27.90
N ASN A 258 3.48 -2.64 -26.90
CA ASN A 258 3.58 -1.19 -26.71
C ASN A 258 4.91 -0.77 -26.08
N MET A 259 5.48 -1.59 -25.19
CA MET A 259 6.83 -1.33 -24.68
C MET A 259 7.87 -1.36 -25.80
N GLU A 260 7.77 -2.31 -26.73
CA GLU A 260 8.68 -2.40 -27.87
C GLU A 260 8.60 -1.16 -28.75
N LYS A 261 7.40 -0.61 -28.98
CA LYS A 261 7.27 0.67 -29.70
C LYS A 261 8.03 1.79 -29.00
N VAL A 262 7.90 1.91 -27.67
CA VAL A 262 8.62 2.93 -26.88
C VAL A 262 10.13 2.75 -26.98
N ARG A 263 10.64 1.52 -27.01
CA ARG A 263 12.08 1.23 -27.18
C ARG A 263 12.61 1.66 -28.55
N LEU A 264 11.78 1.58 -29.58
CA LEU A 264 12.13 1.94 -30.95
C LEU A 264 11.98 3.44 -31.26
N GLU A 265 11.45 4.23 -30.32
CA GLU A 265 11.33 5.69 -30.50
C GLU A 265 12.71 6.37 -30.47
N GLU A 266 12.85 7.44 -31.26
CA GLU A 266 14.06 8.26 -31.27
C GLU A 266 14.33 8.84 -29.86
N GLY A 267 15.58 8.73 -29.42
CA GLY A 267 16.01 9.17 -28.09
C GLY A 267 15.53 8.28 -26.92
N ALA A 268 14.95 7.10 -27.16
CA ALA A 268 14.50 6.19 -26.09
C ALA A 268 15.60 5.90 -25.05
N HIS A 269 16.84 5.66 -25.51
CA HIS A 269 18.00 5.39 -24.66
C HIS A 269 18.45 6.59 -23.80
N GLU A 270 18.04 7.82 -24.14
CA GLU A 270 18.39 9.03 -23.38
C GLU A 270 17.35 9.37 -22.31
N ARG A 271 16.21 8.68 -22.30
CA ARG A 271 15.13 8.92 -21.35
C ARG A 271 15.53 8.38 -19.98
N ASN A 272 15.35 9.21 -18.95
CA ASN A 272 15.52 8.78 -17.56
C ASN A 272 14.57 7.64 -17.17
N ARG A 273 13.44 7.47 -17.88
CA ARG A 273 12.44 6.43 -17.63
C ARG A 273 12.01 5.78 -18.93
N MET A 274 12.03 4.45 -18.98
CA MET A 274 11.44 3.66 -20.05
C MET A 274 10.23 2.91 -19.49
N GLY A 275 9.03 3.30 -19.92
CA GLY A 275 7.79 2.74 -19.41
C GLY A 275 6.58 3.18 -20.19
N ILE A 276 5.47 2.45 -20.02
CA ILE A 276 4.17 2.77 -20.61
C ILE A 276 3.16 3.05 -19.49
N LEU A 277 2.50 4.21 -19.57
CA LEU A 277 1.36 4.52 -18.69
C LEU A 277 0.18 3.64 -19.07
N LEU A 278 -0.48 3.05 -18.06
CA LEU A 278 -1.65 2.20 -18.28
C LEU A 278 -2.90 3.05 -18.08
N GLY A 279 -3.54 3.40 -19.21
CA GLY A 279 -4.68 4.30 -19.25
C GLY A 279 -6.00 3.60 -19.53
N ASN A 280 -7.09 4.21 -19.07
CA ASN A 280 -8.46 3.81 -19.34
C ASN A 280 -9.17 4.84 -20.23
N THR A 281 -9.98 4.39 -21.18
CA THR A 281 -10.73 5.27 -22.11
C THR A 281 -11.69 6.21 -21.39
N ALA A 282 -12.15 5.88 -20.18
CA ALA A 282 -12.93 6.75 -19.31
C ALA A 282 -12.11 7.88 -18.65
N THR A 283 -10.78 7.84 -18.75
CA THR A 283 -9.85 8.75 -18.06
C THR A 283 -8.90 9.50 -19.01
N PRO A 284 -9.37 10.09 -20.12
CA PRO A 284 -8.49 10.70 -21.12
C PRO A 284 -7.70 11.90 -20.57
N GLN A 285 -8.24 12.59 -19.57
CA GLN A 285 -7.57 13.76 -18.96
C GLN A 285 -6.49 13.36 -17.96
N THR A 286 -6.76 12.38 -17.09
CA THR A 286 -5.84 11.98 -16.02
C THR A 286 -4.84 10.93 -16.46
N LYS A 287 -5.12 10.18 -17.55
CA LYS A 287 -4.25 9.13 -18.11
C LYS A 287 -3.93 8.02 -17.08
N THR A 288 -4.97 7.53 -16.41
CA THR A 288 -4.88 6.65 -15.24
C THR A 288 -5.59 5.30 -15.51
N LEU A 289 -5.36 4.27 -14.69
CA LEU A 289 -6.04 2.97 -14.81
C LEU A 289 -7.54 3.08 -14.52
N SER A 290 -7.88 3.92 -13.55
CA SER A 290 -9.25 4.30 -13.23
C SER A 290 -9.28 5.76 -12.77
N HIS A 291 -10.43 6.25 -12.31
CA HIS A 291 -10.54 7.59 -11.72
C HIS A 291 -9.76 7.73 -10.40
N THR A 292 -9.40 6.63 -9.74
CA THR A 292 -8.59 6.59 -8.51
C THR A 292 -7.19 6.01 -8.74
N LEU A 293 -7.12 4.85 -9.40
CA LEU A 293 -5.89 4.08 -9.58
C LEU A 293 -5.07 4.59 -10.77
N TRP A 294 -3.76 4.69 -10.57
CA TRP A 294 -2.76 4.95 -11.59
C TRP A 294 -1.72 3.84 -11.58
N SER A 295 -1.24 3.46 -12.76
CA SER A 295 -0.13 2.52 -12.90
C SER A 295 0.64 2.76 -14.19
N LEU A 296 1.86 2.26 -14.22
CA LEU A 296 2.67 2.12 -15.41
C LEU A 296 3.39 0.78 -15.37
N LEU A 297 3.72 0.24 -16.55
CA LEU A 297 4.71 -0.82 -16.66
C LEU A 297 6.06 -0.17 -16.96
N ASN A 298 7.01 -0.31 -16.04
CA ASN A 298 8.33 0.30 -16.13
C ASN A 298 9.40 -0.77 -16.36
N VAL A 299 10.38 -0.44 -17.19
CA VAL A 299 11.64 -1.18 -17.24
C VAL A 299 12.78 -0.29 -16.75
N LEU A 300 13.66 -0.89 -15.96
CA LEU A 300 14.92 -0.31 -15.52
C LEU A 300 16.05 -1.17 -16.12
N PRO A 301 16.71 -0.72 -17.21
CA PRO A 301 17.74 -1.51 -17.87
C PRO A 301 18.94 -1.81 -16.97
N ALA A 302 19.73 -2.81 -17.35
CA ALA A 302 20.96 -3.21 -16.66
C ALA A 302 21.92 -2.02 -16.50
N GLY A 303 22.48 -1.87 -15.30
CA GLY A 303 23.41 -0.80 -14.94
C GLY A 303 22.82 0.62 -14.95
N GLN A 304 21.49 0.78 -15.00
CA GLN A 304 20.84 2.09 -15.07
C GLN A 304 20.25 2.52 -13.73
N MET A 305 20.12 3.84 -13.60
CA MET A 305 19.46 4.51 -12.49
C MET A 305 18.32 5.39 -13.01
N GLN A 306 17.14 5.23 -12.42
CA GLN A 306 16.08 6.23 -12.48
C GLN A 306 16.31 7.27 -11.39
N LYS A 307 16.68 8.49 -11.80
CA LYS A 307 17.05 9.60 -10.91
C LYS A 307 15.96 9.94 -9.88
N PRO A 308 16.34 10.56 -8.73
CA PRO A 308 15.38 10.92 -7.69
C PRO A 308 14.24 11.82 -8.19
N HIS A 309 13.02 11.45 -7.81
CA HIS A 309 11.80 12.21 -8.03
C HIS A 309 10.85 12.03 -6.84
N ARG A 310 9.83 12.89 -6.72
CA ARG A 310 8.78 12.76 -5.70
C ARG A 310 7.43 13.17 -6.27
N HIS A 311 6.36 12.72 -5.63
CA HIS A 311 4.97 13.09 -5.94
C HIS A 311 4.10 12.93 -4.69
N SER A 312 2.92 13.54 -4.68
CA SER A 312 2.00 13.51 -3.53
C SER A 312 1.25 12.19 -3.34
N SER A 313 1.16 11.35 -4.38
CA SER A 313 0.53 10.02 -4.28
C SER A 313 1.44 9.03 -3.55
N THR A 314 0.82 8.05 -2.89
CA THR A 314 1.53 6.88 -2.35
C THR A 314 1.72 5.87 -3.47
N ALA A 315 2.88 5.20 -3.52
CA ALA A 315 3.10 4.09 -4.44
C ALA A 315 3.19 2.74 -3.72
N LEU A 316 2.47 1.76 -4.25
CA LEU A 316 2.53 0.36 -3.87
C LEU A 316 3.24 -0.37 -5.01
N ASP A 317 4.56 -0.40 -4.95
CA ASP A 317 5.47 -0.81 -6.01
C ASP A 317 5.63 -2.34 -6.02
N LEU A 318 5.14 -3.02 -7.06
CA LEU A 318 5.40 -4.44 -7.29
C LEU A 318 6.67 -4.61 -8.12
N ALA A 319 7.69 -5.26 -7.57
CA ALA A 319 8.88 -5.69 -8.31
C ALA A 319 8.54 -6.95 -9.12
N ILE A 320 8.06 -6.77 -10.35
CA ILE A 320 7.71 -7.89 -11.25
C ILE A 320 8.92 -8.80 -11.46
N HIS A 321 10.08 -8.20 -11.74
CA HIS A 321 11.34 -8.92 -11.86
C HIS A 321 12.50 -8.05 -11.37
N ALA A 322 13.40 -8.65 -10.61
CA ALA A 322 14.59 -8.02 -10.08
C ALA A 322 15.70 -9.05 -9.86
N ALA A 323 16.82 -8.89 -10.56
CA ALA A 323 18.05 -9.60 -10.21
C ALA A 323 18.74 -8.92 -8.99
N PRO A 324 19.57 -9.67 -8.23
CA PRO A 324 20.33 -9.11 -7.13
C PRO A 324 21.12 -7.86 -7.52
N GLY A 325 21.04 -6.82 -6.70
CA GLY A 325 21.60 -5.50 -7.03
C GLY A 325 20.57 -4.49 -7.56
N THR A 326 19.29 -4.87 -7.64
CA THR A 326 18.19 -3.94 -7.91
C THR A 326 17.59 -3.42 -6.61
N TYR A 327 17.41 -2.10 -6.47
CA TYR A 327 16.91 -1.49 -5.23
C TYR A 327 16.29 -0.11 -5.46
N THR A 328 15.58 0.37 -4.45
CA THR A 328 15.10 1.76 -4.36
C THR A 328 15.75 2.46 -3.17
N LEU A 329 16.17 3.71 -3.38
CA LEU A 329 16.60 4.62 -2.30
C LEU A 329 15.52 5.68 -2.09
N MET A 330 15.12 5.90 -0.83
CA MET A 330 14.04 6.82 -0.45
C MET A 330 14.44 7.74 0.70
N GLY A 331 14.00 8.99 0.67
CA GLY A 331 14.21 9.94 1.77
C GLY A 331 13.44 11.24 1.60
N GLU A 332 13.36 12.04 2.67
CA GLU A 332 12.52 13.24 2.69
C GLU A 332 13.15 14.45 1.97
N THR A 333 14.48 14.49 1.90
CA THR A 333 15.24 15.66 1.44
C THR A 333 16.35 15.32 0.46
N LEU A 334 16.68 16.28 -0.39
CA LEU A 334 17.83 16.23 -1.29
C LEU A 334 18.95 17.15 -0.79
N ASP A 335 20.19 16.82 -1.14
CA ASP A 335 21.32 17.74 -1.05
C ASP A 335 21.36 18.70 -2.25
N MET A 336 22.32 19.63 -2.25
CA MET A 336 22.49 20.64 -3.31
C MET A 336 22.87 20.05 -4.69
N ASN A 337 23.22 18.76 -4.74
CA ASN A 337 23.54 18.02 -5.95
C ASN A 337 22.38 17.13 -6.41
N GLY A 338 21.25 17.14 -5.70
CA GLY A 338 20.07 16.35 -6.03
C GLY A 338 20.13 14.90 -5.55
N LYS A 339 21.07 14.56 -4.66
CA LYS A 339 21.16 13.25 -4.03
C LYS A 339 20.27 13.19 -2.79
N ILE A 340 19.61 12.06 -2.58
CA ILE A 340 18.81 11.82 -1.37
C ILE A 340 19.74 11.76 -0.14
N ILE A 341 19.41 12.54 0.89
CA ILE A 341 20.14 12.57 2.17
C ILE A 341 19.66 11.41 3.04
N ASP A 342 20.60 10.69 3.66
CA ASP A 342 20.35 9.56 4.57
C ASP A 342 19.26 8.60 4.09
N PRO A 343 19.36 8.05 2.86
CA PRO A 343 18.28 7.29 2.27
C PRO A 343 18.04 5.98 3.00
N ILE A 344 16.77 5.60 3.10
CA ILE A 344 16.35 4.22 3.36
C ILE A 344 16.51 3.45 2.04
N ARG A 345 17.16 2.29 2.11
CA ARG A 345 17.32 1.37 0.99
C ARG A 345 16.33 0.22 1.12
N VAL A 346 15.67 -0.10 0.01
CA VAL A 346 14.75 -1.22 -0.17
C VAL A 346 15.28 -2.05 -1.33
N ASP A 347 15.84 -3.22 -1.03
CA ASP A 347 16.29 -4.16 -2.06
C ASP A 347 15.09 -4.87 -2.69
N TRP A 348 15.10 -5.01 -4.02
CA TRP A 348 13.99 -5.64 -4.72
C TRP A 348 14.14 -7.15 -4.72
N GLU A 349 13.02 -7.84 -4.55
CA GLU A 349 12.89 -9.29 -4.71
C GLU A 349 11.78 -9.55 -5.74
N THR A 350 12.05 -10.38 -6.75
CA THR A 350 11.06 -10.73 -7.79
C THR A 350 9.77 -11.27 -7.14
N GLY A 351 8.65 -10.59 -7.41
CA GLY A 351 7.33 -10.90 -6.87
C GLY A 351 7.00 -10.20 -5.55
N ALA A 352 7.93 -9.47 -4.94
CA ALA A 352 7.68 -8.69 -3.74
C ALA A 352 7.06 -7.32 -4.08
N MET A 353 6.36 -6.74 -3.12
CA MET A 353 5.91 -5.34 -3.23
C MET A 353 6.33 -4.54 -2.01
N PHE A 354 6.49 -3.23 -2.18
CA PHE A 354 6.85 -2.31 -1.10
C PHE A 354 6.13 -0.95 -1.25
N VAL A 355 6.05 -0.22 -0.14
CA VAL A 355 5.44 1.12 -0.12
C VAL A 355 6.50 2.21 -0.32
N THR A 356 6.25 3.10 -1.28
CA THR A 356 6.92 4.40 -1.39
C THR A 356 6.01 5.49 -0.82
N PRO A 357 6.37 6.12 0.32
CA PRO A 357 5.52 7.10 0.99
C PRO A 357 5.29 8.38 0.16
N PRO A 358 4.17 9.09 0.37
CA PRO A 358 3.86 10.30 -0.36
C PRO A 358 4.88 11.40 -0.06
N ARG A 359 5.25 12.16 -1.09
CA ARG A 359 6.22 13.29 -1.09
C ARG A 359 7.68 12.90 -0.80
N TRP A 360 7.99 11.63 -0.60
CA TRP A 360 9.36 11.19 -0.43
C TRP A 360 10.09 11.19 -1.77
N TRP A 361 11.32 11.69 -1.77
CA TRP A 361 12.25 11.54 -2.89
C TRP A 361 12.62 10.08 -3.00
N HIS A 362 12.49 9.52 -4.19
CA HIS A 362 12.84 8.14 -4.45
C HIS A 362 13.51 7.97 -5.82
N SER A 363 14.45 7.03 -5.87
CA SER A 363 15.21 6.65 -7.07
C SER A 363 15.32 5.14 -7.14
N HIS A 364 15.26 4.59 -8.35
CA HIS A 364 15.39 3.15 -8.59
C HIS A 364 16.73 2.88 -9.26
N HIS A 365 17.41 1.84 -8.80
CA HIS A 365 18.77 1.48 -9.19
C HIS A 365 18.77 0.03 -9.63
N ASN A 366 19.41 -0.25 -10.76
CA ASN A 366 19.63 -1.60 -11.22
C ASN A 366 21.13 -1.78 -11.49
N ASP A 367 21.86 -2.19 -10.46
CA ASP A 367 23.30 -2.47 -10.56
C ASP A 367 23.57 -3.88 -11.12
N SER A 368 22.52 -4.62 -11.52
CA SER A 368 22.63 -5.95 -12.11
C SER A 368 22.89 -5.91 -13.61
N ASN A 369 23.08 -7.10 -14.21
CA ASN A 369 23.25 -7.30 -15.65
C ASN A 369 21.95 -7.69 -16.38
N GLU A 370 20.80 -7.69 -15.70
CA GLU A 370 19.49 -8.01 -16.27
C GLU A 370 18.59 -6.78 -16.24
N GLU A 371 17.54 -6.75 -17.07
CA GLU A 371 16.50 -5.73 -16.94
C GLU A 371 15.65 -5.98 -15.71
N ALA A 372 15.35 -4.95 -14.93
CA ALA A 372 14.38 -5.03 -13.84
C ALA A 372 13.04 -4.43 -14.27
N TRP A 373 11.94 -4.95 -13.71
CA TRP A 373 10.58 -4.54 -14.04
C TRP A 373 9.80 -4.19 -12.79
N VAL A 374 9.11 -3.06 -12.81
CA VAL A 374 8.27 -2.60 -11.70
C VAL A 374 6.91 -2.11 -12.19
N LEU A 375 5.88 -2.41 -11.42
CA LEU A 375 4.49 -2.03 -11.64
C LEU A 375 3.96 -1.31 -10.40
N PRO A 376 4.15 0.01 -10.29
CA PRO A 376 3.51 0.80 -9.24
C PRO A 376 1.99 0.76 -9.37
N MET A 377 1.29 0.57 -8.25
CA MET A 377 -0.12 0.94 -8.10
C MET A 377 -0.20 2.17 -7.18
N GLN A 378 -0.82 3.25 -7.67
CA GLN A 378 -0.89 4.52 -6.95
C GLN A 378 -2.30 5.10 -6.92
N ASP A 379 -2.59 5.93 -5.93
CA ASP A 379 -3.81 6.75 -5.82
C ASP A 379 -3.70 8.08 -6.59
N ALA A 380 -2.74 8.17 -7.52
CA ALA A 380 -2.44 9.38 -8.28
C ALA A 380 -3.60 9.85 -9.17
N GLY A 381 -4.61 9.03 -9.44
CA GLY A 381 -5.83 9.46 -10.14
C GLY A 381 -6.53 10.61 -9.43
N LEU A 382 -6.66 10.51 -8.11
CA LEU A 382 -7.27 11.56 -7.27
C LEU A 382 -6.43 12.82 -7.25
N TYR A 383 -5.13 12.70 -6.99
CA TYR A 383 -4.22 13.84 -6.95
C TYR A 383 -4.11 14.56 -8.30
N THR A 384 -4.11 13.81 -9.41
CA THR A 384 -4.12 14.39 -10.75
C THR A 384 -5.43 15.12 -11.01
N TYR A 385 -6.57 14.53 -10.65
CA TYR A 385 -7.87 15.17 -10.75
C TYR A 385 -7.95 16.47 -9.94
N GLN A 386 -7.35 16.50 -8.75
CA GLN A 386 -7.28 17.68 -7.87
C GLN A 386 -6.17 18.67 -8.24
N ARG A 387 -5.28 18.33 -9.20
CA ARG A 387 -4.10 19.13 -9.61
C ARG A 387 -3.09 19.29 -8.49
N THR A 388 -2.99 18.29 -7.61
CA THR A 388 -2.12 18.26 -6.43
C THR A 388 -1.07 17.14 -6.48
N LEU A 389 -0.94 16.42 -7.60
CA LEU A 389 0.06 15.36 -7.77
C LEU A 389 1.49 15.84 -7.50
N ASP A 390 1.80 17.09 -7.86
CA ASP A 390 3.08 17.75 -7.56
C ASP A 390 4.30 16.87 -7.86
N ILE A 391 4.34 16.27 -9.05
CA ILE A 391 5.50 15.48 -9.46
C ILE A 391 6.70 16.40 -9.69
N ARG A 392 7.81 16.11 -9.01
CA ARG A 392 9.05 16.89 -9.09
C ARG A 392 10.25 15.99 -9.30
N PHE A 393 11.22 16.52 -10.02
CA PHE A 393 12.45 15.82 -10.39
C PHE A 393 13.65 16.54 -9.79
N SER A 394 14.61 15.77 -9.28
CA SER A 394 15.82 16.28 -8.61
C SER A 394 16.60 17.27 -9.47
N ASP A 395 16.79 16.99 -10.76
CA ASP A 395 17.50 17.88 -11.69
C ASP A 395 16.88 19.30 -11.73
N ASN A 396 15.54 19.39 -11.69
CA ASN A 396 14.83 20.67 -11.69
C ASN A 396 14.98 21.40 -10.36
N GLU A 397 14.90 20.68 -9.23
CA GLU A 397 15.06 21.26 -7.90
C GLU A 397 16.48 21.80 -7.68
N VAL A 398 17.50 21.08 -8.14
CA VAL A 398 18.89 21.55 -8.09
C VAL A 398 19.06 22.87 -8.84
N GLN A 399 18.41 23.02 -10.00
CA GLN A 399 18.44 24.28 -10.74
C GLN A 399 17.75 25.42 -10.00
N LEU A 400 16.66 25.14 -9.27
CA LEU A 400 15.95 26.14 -8.46
C LEU A 400 16.78 26.57 -7.24
N MET A 401 17.38 25.61 -6.53
CA MET A 401 18.29 25.86 -5.40
C MET A 401 19.47 26.74 -5.82
N LYS A 402 20.11 26.44 -6.96
CA LYS A 402 21.23 27.24 -7.49
C LYS A 402 20.84 28.68 -7.83
N LYS A 403 19.59 28.91 -8.23
CA LYS A 403 19.07 30.26 -8.52
C LYS A 403 18.65 31.02 -7.25
N ASN A 404 18.78 30.41 -6.07
CA ASN A 404 18.24 30.91 -4.80
C ASN A 404 16.73 31.18 -4.87
N ILE A 405 16.03 30.49 -5.79
CA ILE A 405 14.58 30.51 -5.93
C ILE A 405 14.08 29.32 -5.13
N LEU A 406 14.08 29.45 -3.81
CA LEU A 406 13.36 28.51 -2.95
C LEU A 406 11.87 28.84 -3.03
N ARG A 407 11.04 27.84 -3.34
CA ARG A 407 9.58 27.90 -3.25
C ARG A 407 9.11 27.31 -1.94
#